data_AF-A0A401QE93-F1
#
_entry.id   AF-A0A401QE93-F1
#
_cell.length_a   1.000
_cell.length_b   1.000
_cell.length_c   1.000
_cell.angle_alpha   90.00
_cell.angle_beta   90.00
_cell.angle_gamma   90.00
#
_symmetry.space_group_name_H-M   'P 1'
#
loop_
_entity.id
_entity.type
_entity.pdbx_description
1 polymer ?
#
loop_
_entity_poly.entity_id
_entity_poly.type
_entity_poly.pdbx_seq_one_letter_code
_entity_poly.pdbx_strand_id
1 'polypeptide(L)'
;EVDPKPVFEKKALIWEDDMQLYFKFIDRTEALKADYNSYLRHHPELRALMADFLKFLLLRKPQDVVTFAAEYFAPFSKLHTEQSPFQTSNKSSPFKKQEDLN
;
A
#
# COMPACT_ATOMS: atom_id res chain seq x y z
N GLU A 1 35.56 3.17 -51.77
CA GLU A 1 35.66 2.57 -50.43
C GLU A 1 34.42 2.98 -49.65
N VAL A 2 33.62 2.03 -49.17
CA VAL A 2 32.47 2.32 -48.31
C VAL A 2 32.93 1.99 -46.90
N ASP A 3 33.08 3.00 -46.05
CA ASP A 3 33.46 2.78 -44.66
C ASP A 3 32.47 1.83 -43.98
N PRO A 4 32.95 0.80 -43.27
CA PRO A 4 32.08 -0.17 -42.63
C PRO A 4 31.19 0.53 -41.60
N LYS A 5 29.88 0.26 -41.69
CA LYS A 5 28.88 0.89 -40.83
C LYS A 5 29.17 0.55 -39.36
N PRO A 6 29.23 1.55 -38.45
CA PRO A 6 29.53 1.30 -37.05
C PRO A 6 28.45 0.41 -36.43
N VAL A 7 28.88 -0.68 -35.80
CA VAL A 7 28.02 -1.62 -35.08
C VAL A 7 27.93 -1.17 -33.63
N PHE A 8 26.77 -0.67 -33.22
CA PHE A 8 26.51 -0.31 -31.84
C PHE A 8 25.93 -1.51 -31.10
N GLU A 9 26.70 -2.04 -30.15
CA GLU A 9 26.21 -3.11 -29.27
C GLU A 9 25.17 -2.55 -28.29
N LYS A 10 24.11 -3.33 -28.04
CA LYS A 10 23.10 -2.97 -27.04
C LYS A 10 23.69 -3.12 -25.65
N LYS A 11 24.04 -2.00 -25.01
CA LYS A 11 24.40 -1.98 -23.60
C LYS A 11 23.18 -2.30 -22.74
N ALA A 12 23.38 -3.04 -21.66
CA ALA A 12 22.35 -3.26 -20.66
C ALA A 12 21.95 -1.91 -20.04
N LEU A 13 20.64 -1.61 -20.03
CA LEU A 13 20.13 -0.40 -19.43
C LEU A 13 19.95 -0.62 -17.93
N ILE A 14 20.94 -0.19 -17.15
CA ILE A 14 20.87 -0.12 -15.69
C ILE A 14 20.54 1.33 -15.35
N TRP A 15 19.32 1.57 -14.90
CA TRP A 15 18.81 2.93 -14.72
C TRP A 15 19.47 3.63 -13.53
N GLU A 16 19.99 2.87 -12.57
CA GLU A 16 20.72 3.36 -11.41
C GLU A 16 22.07 3.98 -11.80
N ASP A 17 22.74 3.43 -12.82
CA ASP A 17 24.04 3.90 -13.29
C ASP A 17 23.92 5.05 -14.31
N ASP A 18 22.76 5.15 -14.97
CA ASP A 18 22.46 6.27 -15.86
C ASP A 18 21.99 7.48 -15.05
N MET A 19 22.85 8.49 -14.98
CA MET A 19 22.59 9.73 -14.25
C MET A 19 21.25 10.38 -14.64
N GLN A 20 20.86 10.39 -15.92
CA GLN A 20 19.61 11.02 -16.36
C GLN A 20 18.39 10.22 -15.89
N LEU A 21 18.44 8.89 -15.99
CA LEU A 21 17.36 8.02 -15.54
C LEU A 21 17.20 8.03 -14.03
N TYR A 22 18.31 8.05 -13.29
CA TYR A 22 18.31 8.19 -11.84
C TYR A 22 17.62 9.50 -11.40
N PHE A 23 17.99 10.65 -11.98
CA PHE A 23 17.34 11.92 -11.64
C PHE A 23 15.85 11.91 -11.96
N LYS A 24 15.45 11.38 -13.11
CA LYS A 24 14.03 11.25 -13.47
C LYS A 24 13.25 10.40 -12.46
N PHE A 25 13.86 9.34 -11.94
CA PHE A 25 13.26 8.51 -10.91
C PHE A 25 13.10 9.27 -9.59
N ILE A 26 14.12 10.02 -9.16
CA ILE A 26 14.07 10.83 -7.95
C ILE A 26 12.99 11.91 -8.05
N ASP A 27 12.96 12.68 -9.15
CA ASP A 27 11.96 13.72 -9.39
C ASP A 27 10.53 13.15 -9.32
N ARG A 28 10.31 11.99 -9.97
CA ARG A 28 9.00 11.35 -9.96
C ARG A 28 8.61 10.86 -8.56
N THR A 29 9.57 10.32 -7.82
CA THR A 29 9.37 9.83 -6.45
C THR A 29 9.07 10.99 -5.51
N GLU A 30 9.76 12.12 -5.64
CA GLU A 30 9.53 13.31 -4.84
C GLU A 30 8.17 13.93 -5.14
N ALA A 31 7.79 14.07 -6.41
CA ALA A 31 6.46 14.54 -6.80
C ALA A 31 5.34 13.68 -6.18
N LEU A 32 5.47 12.35 -6.26
CA LEU A 32 4.50 11.43 -5.64
C LEU A 32 4.43 11.59 -4.11
N LYS A 33 5.58 11.77 -3.44
CA LYS A 33 5.61 12.04 -1.99
C LYS A 33 4.94 13.37 -1.66
N ALA A 34 5.16 14.42 -2.47
CA ALA A 34 4.55 15.72 -2.27
C ALA A 34 3.01 15.64 -2.41
N ASP A 35 2.53 14.94 -3.43
CA ASP A 35 1.10 14.69 -3.66
C ASP A 35 0.48 13.93 -2.47
N TYR A 36 1.13 12.85 -2.02
CA TYR A 36 0.68 12.09 -0.86
C TYR A 36 0.62 12.94 0.41
N ASN A 37 1.65 13.74 0.69
CA ASN A 37 1.67 14.64 1.84
C ASN A 37 0.61 15.75 1.72
N SER A 38 0.30 16.20 0.51
CA SER A 38 -0.81 17.11 0.27
C SER A 38 -2.13 16.44 0.64
N TYR A 39 -2.38 15.23 0.14
CA TYR A 39 -3.59 14.46 0.45
C TYR A 39 -3.78 14.27 1.96
N LEU A 40 -2.74 13.86 2.68
CA LEU A 40 -2.79 13.73 4.14
C LEU A 40 -3.10 15.03 4.88
N ARG A 41 -2.60 16.17 4.39
CA ARG A 41 -2.88 17.48 4.98
C ARG A 41 -4.33 17.91 4.78
N HIS A 42 -4.92 17.57 3.63
CA HIS A 42 -6.32 17.87 3.33
C HIS A 42 -7.31 16.92 4.04
N HIS A 43 -6.86 15.73 4.45
CA HIS A 43 -7.69 14.68 5.04
C HIS A 43 -7.23 14.30 6.47
N PRO A 44 -7.44 15.17 7.48
CA PRO A 44 -7.06 14.88 8.87
C PRO A 44 -7.78 13.66 9.45
N GLU A 45 -8.95 13.29 8.93
CA GLU A 45 -9.71 12.09 9.28
C GLU A 45 -8.90 10.81 9.08
N LEU A 46 -8.00 10.77 8.09
CA LEU A 46 -7.17 9.59 7.84
C LEU A 46 -6.18 9.37 8.98
N ARG A 47 -5.63 10.45 9.56
CA ARG A 47 -4.73 10.36 10.71
C ARG A 47 -5.46 9.84 11.94
N ALA A 48 -6.70 10.30 12.17
CA ALA A 48 -7.53 9.81 13.28
C ALA A 48 -7.88 8.32 13.10
N LEU A 49 -8.30 7.93 11.89
CA LEU A 49 -8.61 6.54 11.55
C LEU A 49 -7.42 5.60 11.77
N MET A 50 -6.23 6.01 11.30
CA MET A 50 -5.00 5.24 11.50
C MET A 50 -4.60 5.14 12.98
N ALA A 51 -4.80 6.22 13.75
CA ALA A 51 -4.53 6.20 15.18
C ALA A 51 -5.47 5.24 15.93
N ASP A 52 -6.75 5.21 15.56
CA ASP A 52 -7.71 4.29 16.17
C ASP A 52 -7.44 2.84 15.79
N PHE A 53 -7.07 2.58 14.53
CA PHE A 53 -6.58 1.26 14.11
C PHE A 53 -5.40 0.80 14.98
N LEU A 54 -4.40 1.67 15.16
CA LEU A 54 -3.21 1.34 15.94
C LEU A 54 -3.54 1.10 17.42
N LYS A 55 -4.45 1.87 18.02
CA LYS A 55 -4.94 1.61 19.38
C LYS A 55 -5.55 0.21 19.49
N PHE A 56 -6.43 -0.15 18.55
CA PHE A 56 -7.04 -1.48 18.56
C PHE A 56 -6.03 -2.61 18.35
N LEU A 57 -5.04 -2.39 17.47
CA LEU A 57 -3.96 -3.33 17.24
C LEU A 57 -3.15 -3.57 18.52
N LEU A 58 -2.79 -2.51 19.24
CA LEU A 58 -2.00 -2.59 20.47
C LEU A 58 -2.78 -3.22 21.64
N LEU A 59 -4.10 -3.05 21.67
CA LEU A 59 -4.97 -3.65 22.69
C LEU A 59 -5.20 -5.15 22.44
N ARG A 60 -5.49 -5.56 21.20
CA ARG A 60 -5.84 -6.95 20.88
C ARG A 60 -4.65 -7.84 20.56
N LYS A 61 -3.53 -7.26 20.10
CA LYS A 61 -2.32 -7.97 19.63
C LYS A 61 -2.64 -9.26 18.86
N PRO A 62 -3.35 -9.15 17.72
CA PRO A 62 -3.71 -10.32 16.94
C PRO A 62 -2.46 -11.01 16.38
N GLN A 63 -2.51 -12.35 16.25
CA GLN A 63 -1.50 -13.14 15.56
C GLN A 63 -1.40 -12.75 14.07
N ASP A 64 -2.55 -12.52 13.43
CA ASP A 64 -2.62 -12.06 12.04
C ASP A 64 -3.09 -10.60 11.96
N VAL A 65 -2.12 -9.72 11.76
CA VAL A 65 -2.33 -8.27 11.63
C VAL A 65 -3.01 -7.90 10.31
N VAL A 66 -2.79 -8.67 9.25
CA VAL A 66 -3.29 -8.35 7.90
C VAL A 66 -4.78 -8.62 7.81
N THR A 67 -5.24 -9.78 8.28
CA THR A 67 -6.68 -10.11 8.35
C THR A 67 -7.41 -9.13 9.27
N PHE A 68 -6.81 -8.77 10.40
CA PHE A 68 -7.37 -7.77 11.31
C PHE A 68 -7.51 -6.38 10.66
N ALA A 69 -6.52 -5.95 9.87
CA ALA A 69 -6.61 -4.71 9.11
C ALA A 69 -7.73 -4.75 8.06
N ALA A 70 -7.85 -5.86 7.33
CA ALA A 70 -8.89 -6.03 6.32
C ALA A 70 -10.29 -5.89 6.93
N GLU A 71 -10.53 -6.51 8.09
CA GLU A 71 -11.80 -6.41 8.82
C GLU A 71 -12.06 -5.00 9.35
N TYR A 72 -11.04 -4.32 9.88
CA TYR A 72 -11.16 -2.96 10.39
C TYR A 72 -11.47 -1.95 9.27
N PHE A 73 -10.83 -2.08 8.10
CA PHE A 73 -10.98 -1.14 7.00
C PHE A 73 -12.13 -1.49 6.03
N ALA A 74 -12.67 -2.71 6.06
CA ALA A 74 -13.76 -3.16 5.19
C ALA A 74 -14.98 -2.20 5.13
N PRO A 75 -15.47 -1.62 6.25
CA PRO A 75 -16.61 -0.71 6.24
C PRO A 75 -16.35 0.62 5.52
N PHE A 76 -15.08 1.01 5.34
CA PHE A 76 -14.70 2.25 4.64
C PHE A 76 -14.55 2.04 3.13
N SER A 77 -14.64 0.79 2.65
CA SER A 77 -14.62 0.50 1.21
C SER A 77 -15.93 0.91 0.57
N LYS A 78 -15.86 1.61 -0.58
CA LYS A 78 -17.02 2.09 -1.34
C LYS A 78 -17.96 0.98 -1.85
N LEU A 79 -17.58 -0.28 -1.66
CA LEU A 79 -18.34 -1.47 -2.05
C LEU A 79 -19.27 -1.98 -0.93
N HIS A 80 -19.13 -1.52 0.32
CA HIS A 80 -19.89 -2.06 1.45
C HIS A 80 -20.99 -1.09 1.91
N THR A 81 -22.17 -1.26 1.31
CA THR A 81 -23.43 -0.68 1.82
C THR A 81 -23.74 -1.28 3.19
N GLU A 82 -23.84 -0.40 4.20
CA GLU A 82 -24.62 -0.57 5.45
C GLU A 82 -24.28 -1.78 6.34
N GLN A 83 -23.08 -1.85 6.96
CA GLN A 83 -22.95 -2.59 8.22
C GLN A 83 -22.10 -1.82 9.23
N SER A 84 -22.70 -1.57 10.40
CA SER A 84 -22.05 -0.95 11.56
C SER A 84 -20.78 -1.72 11.95
N PRO A 85 -19.62 -1.04 12.12
CA PRO A 85 -18.34 -1.68 12.45
C PRO A 85 -18.35 -2.42 13.79
N PHE A 86 -19.35 -2.16 14.65
CA PHE A 86 -19.48 -2.84 15.94
C PHE A 86 -20.11 -4.24 15.81
N GLN A 87 -20.92 -4.49 14.77
CA GLN A 87 -21.63 -5.76 14.59
C GLN A 87 -20.83 -6.85 13.85
N THR A 88 -19.76 -6.48 13.16
CA THR A 88 -18.93 -7.43 12.41
C THR A 88 -17.88 -8.12 13.28
N SER A 89 -17.54 -7.55 14.45
CA SER A 89 -16.49 -8.06 15.35
C SER A 89 -16.70 -9.47 15.91
N ASN A 90 -17.95 -9.97 15.90
CA ASN A 90 -18.32 -11.30 16.37
C ASN A 90 -18.68 -12.28 15.25
N LYS A 91 -18.59 -11.90 13.98
CA LYS A 91 -18.87 -12.80 12.86
C LYS A 91 -17.59 -13.52 12.46
N SER A 92 -17.67 -14.84 12.27
CA SER A 92 -16.55 -15.63 11.74
C SER A 92 -16.22 -15.14 10.33
N SER A 93 -14.98 -14.68 10.15
CA SER A 93 -14.46 -14.13 8.91
C SER A 93 -14.27 -15.23 7.86
N PRO A 94 -14.64 -15.01 6.59
CA PRO A 94 -14.43 -15.99 5.51
C PRO A 94 -12.94 -16.25 5.21
N PHE A 95 -12.04 -15.45 5.76
CA PHE A 95 -10.58 -15.63 5.67
C PHE A 95 -9.99 -16.40 6.84
N LYS A 96 -10.79 -16.68 7.88
CA LYS A 96 -10.37 -17.53 8.99
C LYS A 96 -10.41 -18.97 8.50
N LYS A 97 -9.28 -19.49 8.00
CA LYS A 97 -9.15 -20.93 7.75
C LYS A 97 -9.50 -21.65 9.06
N GLN A 98 -10.53 -22.47 8.96
CA GLN A 98 -11.03 -23.33 10.00
C GLN A 98 -10.00 -24.44 10.20
N GLU A 99 -8.96 -24.15 10.98
CA GLU A 99 -8.08 -25.18 11.52
C GLU A 99 -8.66 -25.63 12.87
N ASP A 100 -8.81 -26.95 12.96
CA ASP A 100 -9.00 -27.79 14.14
C ASP A 100 -10.42 -27.92 14.71
N LEU A 101 -11.19 -28.86 14.14
CA LEU A 101 -12.04 -29.73 14.96
C LEU A 101 -11.89 -31.19 14.48
N ASN A 102 -11.20 -31.97 15.32
CA ASN A 102 -11.00 -33.44 15.34
C ASN A 102 -10.11 -34.10 14.27
#